data_AF-A0A8S1J6K0-F1
#
_entry.id   AF-A0A8S1J6K0-F1
#
_cell.length_a   1.000
_cell.length_b   1.000
_cell.length_c   1.000
_cell.angle_alpha   90.00
_cell.angle_beta   90.00
_cell.angle_gamma   90.00
#
_symmetry.space_group_name_H-M   'P 1'
#
loop_
_entity.id
_entity.type
_entity.pdbx_description
1 polymer ?
#
loop_
_entity_poly.entity_id
_entity_poly.type
_entity_poly.pdbx_seq_one_letter_code
_entity_poly.pdbx_strand_id
1 'polypeptide(L)'
;MAIAMECIYWAVLVCINLPQCCVMLTLCSYNFDFMAMFCCLCSLQVLVCVGTTVVGSAGKEQLKGIADKFEDVIVFMDPDHEGRTIRNKLEEWIGPTRHAFMPLPALGVGSSSAAGFKTGVQYAPAEATRKALFSACTSDREREEFRREDLEDMGLVQPNGVRGVNVKLRRKEFCAFLGLGPCDGRQLLKQLNWYGFSRSQAAEAAAYSQRCVDAWVLAHGSKEDSQ
;
A
#
# COMPACT_ATOMS: atom_id res chain seq x y z
N MET A 1 -26.58 15.57 13.95
CA MET A 1 -25.98 16.63 14.76
C MET A 1 -24.53 16.79 14.28
N ALA A 2 -24.25 17.78 13.43
CA ALA A 2 -22.90 18.10 13.00
C ALA A 2 -22.26 18.95 14.11
N ILE A 3 -21.21 18.43 14.75
CA ILE A 3 -20.45 19.20 15.74
C ILE A 3 -19.38 19.95 14.95
N ALA A 4 -19.61 21.25 14.74
CA ALA A 4 -18.59 22.17 14.26
C ALA A 4 -17.84 22.70 15.49
N MET A 5 -16.52 22.45 15.55
CA MET A 5 -15.62 23.13 16.47
C MET A 5 -14.41 23.64 15.68
N GLU A 6 -14.02 24.86 16.04
CA GLU A 6 -13.12 25.74 15.30
C GLU A 6 -11.67 25.26 15.24
N CYS A 7 -11.07 25.53 14.08
CA CYS A 7 -9.65 25.66 13.73
C CYS A 7 -8.59 25.36 14.81
N ILE A 8 -7.95 24.19 14.71
CA ILE A 8 -6.48 23.93 14.85
C ILE A 8 -6.24 22.52 14.24
N TYR A 9 -5.50 22.46 13.13
CA TYR A 9 -5.04 21.26 12.39
C TYR A 9 -6.10 20.20 12.00
N TRP A 10 -6.39 20.18 10.70
CA TRP A 10 -7.41 19.42 9.99
C TRP A 10 -7.37 17.89 10.20
N ALA A 11 -8.35 17.36 10.95
CA ALA A 11 -8.94 16.05 10.72
C ALA A 11 -10.46 16.25 10.63
N VAL A 12 -10.97 16.46 9.41
CA VAL A 12 -12.40 16.66 9.16
C VAL A 12 -13.06 15.29 9.18
N LEU A 13 -13.74 14.98 10.29
CA LEU A 13 -14.53 13.76 10.49
C LEU A 13 -15.89 13.95 9.80
N VAL A 14 -16.04 13.49 8.55
CA VAL A 14 -17.31 13.57 7.82
C VAL A 14 -18.07 12.25 7.92
N CYS A 15 -18.90 12.12 8.97
CA CYS A 15 -19.87 11.02 9.09
C CYS A 15 -21.14 11.33 8.29
N ILE A 16 -21.30 10.74 7.09
CA ILE A 16 -22.57 10.78 6.33
C ILE A 16 -23.40 9.53 6.65
N ASN A 17 -24.36 9.64 7.55
CA ASN A 17 -25.26 8.56 7.98
C ASN A 17 -25.94 7.87 6.77
N LEU A 18 -25.55 6.64 6.44
CA LEU A 18 -26.28 5.73 5.56
C LEU A 18 -26.20 4.29 6.11
N PRO A 19 -27.16 3.39 5.79
CA PRO A 19 -27.40 2.17 6.57
C PRO A 19 -26.49 0.97 6.23
N GLN A 20 -25.46 1.13 5.41
CA GLN A 20 -24.50 0.08 5.02
C GLN A 20 -23.12 0.68 4.69
N CYS A 21 -22.54 1.45 5.62
CA CYS A 21 -21.33 2.24 5.35
C CYS A 21 -20.04 1.48 5.70
N CYS A 22 -19.22 1.15 4.70
CA CYS A 22 -17.77 0.98 4.90
C CYS A 22 -17.16 2.35 5.23
N VAL A 23 -16.24 2.41 6.18
CA VAL A 23 -15.47 3.62 6.48
C VAL A 23 -14.07 3.51 5.91
N MET A 24 -13.72 4.47 5.08
CA MET A 24 -12.40 4.55 4.50
C MET A 24 -11.50 5.40 5.39
N LEU A 25 -10.53 4.78 6.06
CA LEU A 25 -9.50 5.46 6.82
C LEU A 25 -8.30 5.75 5.91
N THR A 26 -8.23 6.94 5.35
CA THR A 26 -7.05 7.38 4.60
C THR A 26 -6.06 8.03 5.54
N LEU A 27 -4.86 7.47 5.62
CA LEU A 27 -3.75 8.09 6.34
C LEU A 27 -2.75 8.64 5.32
N CYS A 28 -2.84 9.93 5.04
CA CYS A 28 -1.96 10.57 4.08
C CYS A 28 -0.85 11.34 4.77
N SER A 29 0.35 11.20 4.21
CA SER A 29 1.49 12.03 4.54
C SER A 29 1.37 13.31 3.71
N TYR A 30 1.10 14.45 4.35
CA TYR A 30 1.01 15.80 3.75
C TYR A 30 -0.33 16.20 3.10
N ASN A 31 -0.61 17.51 3.13
CA ASN A 31 -1.90 18.14 2.75
C ASN A 31 -2.36 17.92 1.29
N PHE A 32 -1.48 17.51 0.38
CA PHE A 32 -1.80 17.47 -1.06
C PHE A 32 -2.63 16.24 -1.47
N ASP A 33 -2.53 15.14 -0.73
CA ASP A 33 -3.21 13.89 -1.07
C ASP A 33 -4.73 13.94 -0.81
N PHE A 34 -5.16 14.87 0.05
CA PHE A 34 -6.55 15.02 0.49
C PHE A 34 -7.49 15.41 -0.66
N MET A 35 -7.07 16.34 -1.52
CA MET A 35 -7.92 16.89 -2.60
C MET A 35 -8.19 15.86 -3.70
N ALA A 36 -7.20 15.05 -4.06
CA ALA A 36 -7.35 13.99 -5.06
C ALA A 36 -8.38 12.95 -4.60
N MET A 37 -8.37 12.59 -3.31
CA MET A 37 -9.30 11.60 -2.77
C MET A 37 -10.73 12.12 -2.60
N PHE A 38 -10.89 13.36 -2.12
CA PHE A 38 -12.23 13.94 -1.88
C PHE A 38 -13.06 14.02 -3.17
N CYS A 39 -12.43 14.32 -4.31
CA CYS A 39 -13.10 14.37 -5.62
C CYS A 39 -13.66 13.00 -6.08
N CYS A 40 -13.08 11.90 -5.60
CA CYS A 40 -13.40 10.54 -6.07
C CYS A 40 -14.53 9.85 -5.30
N LEU A 41 -14.94 10.41 -4.15
CA LEU A 41 -15.60 9.67 -3.08
C LEU A 41 -16.95 10.25 -2.65
N CYS A 42 -17.69 10.90 -3.56
CA CYS A 42 -19.02 11.49 -3.32
C CYS A 42 -20.11 10.54 -2.75
N SER A 43 -19.80 9.29 -2.40
CA SER A 43 -20.74 8.35 -1.78
C SER A 43 -20.10 7.46 -0.70
N LEU A 44 -18.84 7.68 -0.32
CA LEU A 44 -18.14 6.88 0.69
C LEU A 44 -17.92 7.72 1.96
N GLN A 45 -18.17 7.15 3.14
CA GLN A 45 -17.75 7.81 4.39
C GLN A 45 -16.22 7.74 4.47
N VAL A 46 -15.59 8.91 4.38
CA VAL A 46 -14.13 9.06 4.41
C VAL A 46 -13.71 9.63 5.76
N LEU A 47 -12.88 8.88 6.46
CA LEU A 47 -12.13 9.35 7.60
C LEU A 47 -10.68 9.56 7.16
N VAL A 48 -10.20 10.80 7.15
CA VAL A 48 -8.79 11.07 6.87
C VAL A 48 -8.08 11.36 8.19
N CYS A 49 -6.96 10.70 8.47
CA CYS A 49 -6.03 11.21 9.47
C CYS A 49 -4.72 11.64 8.82
N VAL A 50 -4.27 12.84 9.18
CA VAL A 50 -3.08 13.48 8.61
C VAL A 50 -1.92 13.30 9.58
N GLY A 51 -0.80 12.79 9.07
CA GLY A 51 0.52 12.90 9.70
C GLY A 51 0.77 12.14 11.00
N THR A 52 1.98 12.33 11.54
CA THR A 52 2.58 11.67 12.71
C THR A 52 1.75 11.72 14.00
N THR A 53 0.71 12.54 14.03
CA THR A 53 -0.32 12.64 15.08
C THR A 53 -1.14 11.37 15.29
N VAL A 54 -1.17 10.45 14.31
CA VAL A 54 -1.81 9.13 14.48
C VAL A 54 -1.10 8.29 15.54
N VAL A 55 0.19 8.54 15.82
CA VAL A 55 1.01 7.70 16.69
C VAL A 55 0.86 8.03 18.20
N GLY A 56 0.06 9.04 18.54
CA GLY A 56 -0.20 9.44 19.94
C GLY A 56 -1.33 8.66 20.61
N SER A 57 -1.41 8.72 21.95
CA SER A 57 -2.48 8.10 22.75
C SER A 57 -3.88 8.57 22.34
N ALA A 58 -4.03 9.85 21.99
CA ALA A 58 -5.29 10.42 21.50
C ALA A 58 -5.71 9.84 20.14
N GLY A 59 -4.77 9.64 19.21
CA GLY A 59 -5.04 9.03 17.90
C GLY A 59 -5.47 7.58 18.03
N LYS A 60 -4.85 6.82 18.94
CA LYS A 60 -5.23 5.45 19.26
C LYS A 60 -6.67 5.32 19.75
N GLU A 61 -7.10 6.17 20.68
CA GLU A 61 -8.46 6.11 21.25
C GLU A 61 -9.51 6.48 20.19
N GLN A 62 -9.24 7.48 19.36
CA GLN A 62 -10.10 7.82 18.23
C GLN A 62 -10.26 6.66 17.26
N LEU A 63 -9.16 6.03 16.84
CA LEU A 63 -9.18 4.90 15.92
C LEU A 63 -9.96 3.71 16.47
N LYS A 64 -9.82 3.41 17.76
CA LYS A 64 -10.64 2.40 18.43
C LYS A 64 -12.12 2.75 18.39
N GLY A 65 -12.48 3.97 18.76
CA GLY A 65 -13.87 4.42 18.70
C GLY A 65 -14.47 4.44 17.29
N ILE A 66 -13.64 4.53 16.25
CA ILE A 66 -14.05 4.37 14.84
C ILE A 66 -14.23 2.89 14.51
N ALA A 67 -13.26 2.03 14.84
CA ALA A 67 -13.38 0.59 14.62
C ALA A 67 -14.56 -0.04 15.37
N ASP A 68 -14.91 0.47 16.55
CA ASP A 68 -16.08 0.03 17.32
C ASP A 68 -17.41 0.42 16.66
N LYS A 69 -17.42 1.49 15.84
CA LYS A 69 -18.62 2.03 15.19
C LYS A 69 -18.83 1.51 13.77
N PHE A 70 -17.77 1.04 13.11
CA PHE A 70 -17.79 0.67 11.71
C PHE A 70 -17.22 -0.71 11.51
N GLU A 71 -17.97 -1.57 10.82
CA GLU A 71 -17.58 -2.95 10.58
C GLU A 71 -16.37 -3.07 9.66
N ASP A 72 -16.20 -2.12 8.73
CA ASP A 72 -15.14 -2.14 7.72
C ASP A 72 -14.32 -0.85 7.74
N VAL A 73 -13.06 -0.96 8.19
CA VAL A 73 -12.05 0.10 8.06
C VAL A 73 -11.12 -0.26 6.90
N ILE A 74 -11.01 0.62 5.89
CA ILE A 74 -10.06 0.46 4.78
C ILE A 74 -8.89 1.42 4.96
N VAL A 75 -7.67 0.89 5.06
CA VAL A 75 -6.41 1.64 5.16
C VAL A 75 -5.78 1.79 3.78
N PHE A 76 -5.66 3.03 3.33
CA PHE A 76 -5.01 3.38 2.07
C PHE A 76 -3.93 4.44 2.31
N MET A 77 -2.68 4.07 1.99
CA MET A 77 -1.47 4.82 2.33
C MET A 77 -0.43 4.69 1.22
N ASP A 78 0.53 5.62 1.23
CA ASP A 78 1.67 5.58 0.33
C ASP A 78 2.51 4.30 0.49
N PRO A 79 3.13 3.85 -0.61
CA PRO A 79 3.96 2.65 -0.64
C PRO A 79 5.39 2.96 -0.13
N ASP A 80 5.52 3.40 1.11
CA ASP A 80 6.79 3.76 1.74
C ASP A 80 6.99 3.09 3.12
N HIS A 81 8.10 3.42 3.78
CA HIS A 81 8.45 2.83 5.07
C HIS A 81 7.53 3.32 6.19
N GLU A 82 7.20 4.62 6.19
CA GLU A 82 6.32 5.30 7.13
C GLU A 82 4.91 4.72 7.04
N GLY A 83 4.39 4.54 5.83
CA GLY A 83 3.10 3.93 5.52
C GLY A 83 3.00 2.51 6.06
N ARG A 84 4.03 1.68 5.83
CA ARG A 84 4.08 0.33 6.43
C ARG A 84 4.12 0.37 7.95
N THR A 85 4.90 1.28 8.54
CA THR A 85 4.98 1.43 10.00
C THR A 85 3.61 1.79 10.60
N ILE A 86 2.89 2.68 9.94
CA ILE A 86 1.54 3.09 10.35
C ILE A 86 0.54 1.95 10.18
N ARG A 87 0.55 1.22 9.05
CA ARG A 87 -0.29 0.01 8.86
C ARG A 87 -0.12 -1.00 10.00
N ASN A 88 1.12 -1.29 10.39
CA ASN A 88 1.40 -2.22 11.49
C ASN A 88 0.83 -1.72 12.83
N LYS A 89 1.04 -0.43 13.14
CA LYS A 89 0.53 0.17 14.38
C LYS A 89 -1.00 0.20 14.45
N LEU A 90 -1.67 0.45 13.32
CA LEU A 90 -3.12 0.40 13.23
C LEU A 90 -3.62 -1.00 13.60
N GLU A 91 -3.07 -2.04 12.97
CA GLU A 91 -3.48 -3.40 13.27
C GLU A 91 -3.21 -3.81 14.72
N GLU A 92 -2.12 -3.33 15.32
CA GLU A 92 -1.85 -3.54 16.75
C GLU A 92 -2.92 -2.92 17.67
N TRP A 93 -3.62 -1.89 17.21
CA TRP A 93 -4.60 -1.16 18.02
C TRP A 93 -6.04 -1.60 17.79
N ILE A 94 -6.40 -1.86 16.54
CA ILE A 94 -7.78 -2.15 16.12
C ILE A 94 -7.96 -3.55 15.51
N GLY A 95 -6.89 -4.35 15.41
CA GLY A 95 -6.95 -5.70 14.89
C GLY A 95 -6.90 -5.78 13.35
N PRO A 96 -7.22 -6.97 12.78
CA PRO A 96 -7.26 -7.18 11.34
C PRO A 96 -8.12 -6.12 10.63
N THR A 97 -7.58 -5.51 9.60
CA THR A 97 -8.18 -4.36 8.90
C THR A 97 -8.06 -4.55 7.40
N ARG A 98 -8.91 -3.88 6.60
CA ARG A 98 -8.82 -3.97 5.14
C ARG A 98 -7.74 -3.01 4.63
N HIS A 99 -6.90 -3.46 3.72
CA HIS A 99 -5.79 -2.67 3.18
C HIS A 99 -5.88 -2.57 1.66
N ALA A 100 -5.87 -1.32 1.16
CA ALA A 100 -5.73 -1.02 -0.26
C ALA A 100 -4.27 -0.68 -0.58
N PHE A 101 -3.84 -1.07 -1.78
CA PHE A 101 -2.54 -0.76 -2.36
C PHE A 101 -2.76 -0.20 -3.75
N MET A 102 -1.93 0.77 -4.15
CA MET A 102 -2.03 1.40 -5.47
C MET A 102 -0.99 0.75 -6.40
N PRO A 103 -1.40 -0.10 -7.36
CA PRO A 103 -0.47 -0.71 -8.30
C PRO A 103 0.16 0.35 -9.20
N LEU A 104 1.46 0.26 -9.45
CA LEU A 104 2.15 1.21 -10.35
C LEU A 104 1.50 1.33 -11.75
N PRO A 105 1.04 0.25 -12.42
CA PRO A 105 0.35 0.35 -13.72
C PRO A 105 -0.93 1.20 -13.66
N ALA A 106 -1.56 1.32 -12.50
CA ALA A 106 -2.78 2.10 -12.32
C ALA A 106 -2.53 3.61 -12.24
N LEU A 107 -1.27 4.04 -12.02
CA LEU A 107 -0.89 5.46 -11.95
C LEU A 107 -0.76 6.14 -13.33
N GLY A 108 -0.93 5.40 -14.44
CA GLY A 108 -0.91 5.95 -15.82
C GLY A 108 0.36 5.63 -16.63
N VAL A 109 0.34 6.02 -17.92
CA VAL A 109 1.29 5.58 -18.96
C VAL A 109 2.72 6.11 -18.71
N GLY A 110 3.72 5.22 -18.73
CA GLY A 110 5.14 5.54 -18.51
C GLY A 110 5.75 4.90 -17.25
N SER A 111 4.94 4.16 -16.50
CA SER A 111 5.27 3.51 -15.24
C SER A 111 6.33 2.42 -15.43
N SER A 112 7.59 2.82 -15.34
CA SER A 112 8.73 1.99 -14.93
C SER A 112 9.47 2.77 -13.85
N SER A 113 9.97 2.10 -12.80
CA SER A 113 10.70 2.82 -11.75
C SER A 113 12.01 3.44 -12.26
N ALA A 114 12.45 3.04 -13.47
CA ALA A 114 13.57 3.59 -14.21
C ALA A 114 13.38 5.06 -14.66
N ALA A 115 12.14 5.51 -14.86
CA ALA A 115 11.84 6.87 -15.31
C ALA A 115 11.60 7.88 -14.17
N GLY A 116 11.82 7.49 -12.90
CA GLY A 116 11.72 8.41 -11.76
C GLY A 116 10.30 8.91 -11.47
N PHE A 117 9.28 8.11 -11.82
CA PHE A 117 7.89 8.49 -11.55
C PHE A 117 7.60 8.58 -10.05
N LYS A 118 6.74 9.53 -9.71
CA LYS A 118 6.34 9.80 -8.33
C LYS A 118 5.39 8.69 -7.86
N THR A 119 5.82 7.96 -6.84
CA THR A 119 5.03 6.94 -6.17
C THR A 119 4.29 7.60 -5.02
N GLY A 120 2.99 7.80 -5.17
CA GLY A 120 2.16 8.31 -4.10
C GLY A 120 0.70 8.43 -4.53
N VAL A 121 -0.19 8.43 -3.55
CA VAL A 121 -1.64 8.37 -3.79
C VAL A 121 -2.15 9.63 -4.50
N GLN A 122 -1.53 10.80 -4.31
CA GLN A 122 -1.93 12.04 -4.97
C GLN A 122 -1.79 12.04 -6.48
N TYR A 123 -0.93 11.16 -7.02
CA TYR A 123 -0.74 11.03 -8.47
C TYR A 123 -1.71 10.04 -9.10
N ALA A 124 -2.50 9.33 -8.30
CA ALA A 124 -3.43 8.33 -8.80
C ALA A 124 -4.65 8.98 -9.48
N PRO A 125 -5.01 8.55 -10.70
CA PRO A 125 -6.27 8.97 -11.30
C PRO A 125 -7.45 8.43 -10.46
N ALA A 126 -8.55 9.17 -10.48
CA ALA A 126 -9.73 8.87 -9.68
C ALA A 126 -10.23 7.42 -9.81
N GLU A 127 -10.22 6.91 -11.05
CA GLU A 127 -10.64 5.55 -11.35
C GLU A 127 -9.70 4.50 -10.73
N ALA A 128 -8.39 4.75 -10.74
CA ALA A 128 -7.41 3.87 -10.11
C ALA A 128 -7.58 3.83 -8.60
N THR A 129 -7.82 4.98 -7.98
CA THR A 129 -8.10 5.07 -6.53
C THR A 129 -9.34 4.26 -6.18
N ARG A 130 -10.44 4.41 -6.93
CA ARG A 130 -11.65 3.60 -6.70
C ARG A 130 -11.37 2.11 -6.84
N LYS A 131 -10.66 1.69 -7.89
CA LYS A 131 -10.30 0.27 -8.10
C LYS A 131 -9.46 -0.28 -6.96
N ALA A 132 -8.44 0.45 -6.50
CA ALA A 132 -7.58 0.07 -5.38
C ALA A 132 -8.39 -0.15 -4.08
N LEU A 133 -9.33 0.76 -3.80
CA LEU A 133 -10.21 0.67 -2.64
C LEU A 133 -11.16 -0.53 -2.72
N PHE A 134 -11.75 -0.80 -3.89
CA PHE A 134 -12.59 -1.99 -4.08
C PHE A 134 -11.82 -3.30 -3.97
N SER A 135 -10.52 -3.28 -4.30
CA SER A 135 -9.63 -4.43 -4.14
C SER A 135 -9.04 -4.59 -2.72
N ALA A 136 -9.48 -3.79 -1.74
CA ALA A 136 -8.93 -3.85 -0.40
C ALA A 136 -9.20 -5.21 0.27
N CYS A 137 -8.14 -5.87 0.72
CA CYS A 137 -8.17 -7.17 1.37
C CYS A 137 -7.98 -7.03 2.88
N THR A 138 -8.71 -7.83 3.66
CA THR A 138 -8.49 -7.95 5.10
C THR A 138 -7.13 -8.57 5.36
N SER A 139 -6.38 -8.01 6.29
CA SER A 139 -5.10 -8.56 6.68
C SER A 139 -5.23 -9.87 7.47
N ASP A 140 -4.31 -10.79 7.20
CA ASP A 140 -4.25 -12.11 7.84
C ASP A 140 -2.78 -12.48 8.11
N ARG A 141 -2.38 -12.45 9.39
CA ARG A 141 -1.01 -12.77 9.81
C ARG A 141 -0.70 -14.26 9.80
N GLU A 142 -1.72 -15.12 9.72
CA GLU A 142 -1.58 -16.58 9.70
C GLU A 142 -1.57 -17.14 8.27
N ARG A 143 -1.84 -16.30 7.27
CA ARG A 143 -1.81 -16.70 5.86
C ARG A 143 -0.42 -17.14 5.42
N GLU A 144 -0.33 -18.35 4.86
CA GLU A 144 0.90 -18.94 4.32
C GLU A 144 0.76 -19.31 2.83
N GLU A 145 0.25 -18.40 2.01
CA GLU A 145 0.13 -18.62 0.57
C GLU A 145 1.50 -18.74 -0.09
N PHE A 146 2.43 -17.86 0.24
CA PHE A 146 3.78 -17.79 -0.32
C PHE A 146 4.81 -18.27 0.70
N ARG A 147 5.86 -18.90 0.18
CA ARG A 147 7.06 -19.31 0.90
C ARG A 147 8.29 -18.66 0.29
N ARG A 148 9.44 -18.83 0.94
CA ARG A 148 10.71 -18.28 0.44
C ARG A 148 11.05 -18.86 -0.93
N GLU A 149 10.79 -20.14 -1.13
CA GLU A 149 11.04 -20.86 -2.39
C GLU A 149 10.28 -20.21 -3.56
N ASP A 150 9.06 -19.72 -3.33
CA ASP A 150 8.31 -18.98 -4.35
C ASP A 150 9.02 -17.68 -4.77
N LEU A 151 9.67 -16.99 -3.83
CA LEU A 151 10.45 -15.79 -4.15
C LEU A 151 11.75 -16.14 -4.87
N GLU A 152 12.33 -17.32 -4.62
CA GLU A 152 13.51 -17.83 -5.33
C GLU A 152 13.14 -18.17 -6.78
N ASP A 153 12.03 -18.87 -6.98
CA ASP A 153 11.51 -19.23 -8.31
C ASP A 153 11.18 -17.99 -9.17
N MET A 154 10.71 -16.91 -8.54
CA MET A 154 10.48 -15.62 -9.20
C MET A 154 11.78 -14.79 -9.40
N GLY A 155 12.91 -15.22 -8.85
CA GLY A 155 14.19 -14.53 -8.89
C GLY A 155 14.27 -13.27 -8.02
N LEU A 156 13.39 -13.14 -7.03
CA LEU A 156 13.26 -11.97 -6.14
C LEU A 156 14.18 -12.05 -4.92
N VAL A 157 14.62 -13.26 -4.58
CA VAL A 157 15.66 -13.54 -3.59
C VAL A 157 16.61 -14.60 -4.13
N GLN A 158 17.79 -14.69 -3.54
CA GLN A 158 18.81 -15.66 -3.94
C GLN A 158 18.72 -16.90 -3.05
N PRO A 159 18.97 -18.10 -3.60
CA PRO A 159 19.28 -19.26 -2.80
C PRO A 159 20.51 -18.97 -1.92
N ASN A 160 20.58 -19.62 -0.77
CA ASN A 160 21.68 -19.41 0.18
C ASN A 160 23.04 -19.69 -0.50
N GLY A 161 23.96 -18.72 -0.38
CA GLY A 161 25.33 -18.85 -0.91
C GLY A 161 25.46 -18.62 -2.43
N VAL A 162 24.38 -18.31 -3.14
CA VAL A 162 24.39 -18.01 -4.57
C VAL A 162 24.37 -16.50 -4.78
N ARG A 163 25.23 -15.97 -5.68
CA ARG A 163 25.12 -14.59 -6.14
C ARG A 163 24.10 -14.52 -7.26
N GLY A 164 23.17 -13.60 -7.14
CA GLY A 164 22.17 -13.29 -8.16
C GLY A 164 22.48 -11.99 -8.87
N VAL A 165 21.99 -11.89 -10.10
CA VAL A 165 22.16 -10.72 -10.96
C VAL A 165 20.88 -9.89 -10.94
N ASN A 166 20.98 -8.59 -10.68
CA ASN A 166 19.88 -7.63 -10.66
C ASN A 166 18.68 -8.01 -9.75
N VAL A 167 18.89 -8.82 -8.71
CA VAL A 167 17.84 -9.27 -7.78
C VAL A 167 17.20 -8.09 -7.04
N LYS A 168 18.00 -7.10 -6.63
CA LYS A 168 17.50 -5.90 -5.95
C LYS A 168 16.64 -5.06 -6.89
N LEU A 169 17.08 -4.91 -8.15
CA LEU A 169 16.32 -4.21 -9.17
C LEU A 169 15.00 -4.94 -9.47
N ARG A 170 15.05 -6.25 -9.68
CA ARG A 170 13.84 -7.07 -9.91
C ARG A 170 12.85 -6.93 -8.77
N ARG A 171 13.32 -7.07 -7.52
CA ARG A 171 12.47 -6.92 -6.34
C ARG A 171 11.88 -5.51 -6.23
N LYS A 172 12.64 -4.47 -6.56
CA LYS A 172 12.13 -3.09 -6.60
C LYS A 172 10.98 -2.94 -7.58
N GLU A 173 11.13 -3.41 -8.83
CA GLU A 173 10.07 -3.34 -9.85
C GLU A 173 8.86 -4.21 -9.49
N PHE A 174 9.09 -5.39 -8.92
CA PHE A 174 8.03 -6.27 -8.42
C PHE A 174 7.19 -5.59 -7.33
N CYS A 175 7.84 -5.01 -6.32
CA CYS A 175 7.13 -4.35 -5.22
C CYS A 175 6.42 -3.08 -5.70
N ALA A 176 7.03 -2.35 -6.64
CA ALA A 176 6.41 -1.17 -7.23
C ALA A 176 5.13 -1.56 -8.00
N PHE A 177 5.18 -2.63 -8.80
CA PHE A 177 4.01 -3.14 -9.52
C PHE A 177 2.82 -3.40 -8.59
N LEU A 178 3.07 -4.01 -7.42
CA LEU A 178 2.05 -4.32 -6.42
C LEU A 178 1.65 -3.14 -5.51
N GLY A 179 2.39 -2.02 -5.55
CA GLY A 179 2.16 -0.90 -4.64
C GLY A 179 2.63 -1.12 -3.20
N LEU A 180 3.63 -2.00 -2.97
CA LEU A 180 4.16 -2.33 -1.64
C LEU A 180 5.33 -1.45 -1.18
N GLY A 181 5.91 -0.68 -2.10
CA GLY A 181 7.11 0.10 -1.84
C GLY A 181 8.37 -0.78 -1.73
N PRO A 182 9.56 -0.18 -1.50
CA PRO A 182 10.79 -0.95 -1.41
C PRO A 182 10.78 -1.93 -0.23
N CYS A 183 10.92 -3.22 -0.52
CA CYS A 183 10.98 -4.31 0.47
C CYS A 183 12.25 -5.14 0.30
N ASP A 184 12.78 -5.67 1.41
CA ASP A 184 13.72 -6.80 1.36
C ASP A 184 12.94 -8.12 1.14
N GLY A 185 13.66 -9.23 0.97
CA GLY A 185 13.02 -10.53 0.71
C GLY A 185 12.10 -11.01 1.84
N ARG A 186 12.50 -10.78 3.10
CA ARG A 186 11.73 -11.20 4.27
C ARG A 186 10.46 -10.37 4.44
N GLN A 187 10.58 -9.06 4.27
CA GLN A 187 9.46 -8.13 4.32
C GLN A 187 8.51 -8.38 3.16
N LEU A 188 9.01 -8.63 1.95
CA LEU A 188 8.17 -8.94 0.79
C LEU A 188 7.33 -10.18 1.04
N LEU A 189 7.95 -11.27 1.51
CA LEU A 189 7.24 -12.51 1.85
C LEU A 189 6.11 -12.25 2.84
N LYS A 190 6.40 -11.51 3.92
CA LYS A 190 5.40 -11.11 4.91
C LYS A 190 4.26 -10.33 4.28
N GLN A 191 4.54 -9.32 3.46
CA GLN A 191 3.52 -8.45 2.87
C GLN A 191 2.62 -9.20 1.89
N LEU A 192 3.18 -10.08 1.05
CA LEU A 192 2.41 -10.91 0.10
C LEU A 192 1.40 -11.80 0.82
N ASN A 193 1.83 -12.41 1.92
CA ASN A 193 0.98 -13.25 2.75
C ASN A 193 -0.04 -12.41 3.52
N TRP A 194 0.43 -11.43 4.29
CA TRP A 194 -0.36 -10.67 5.24
C TRP A 194 -1.50 -9.89 4.59
N TYR A 195 -1.31 -9.36 3.38
CA TYR A 195 -2.33 -8.56 2.70
C TYR A 195 -3.08 -9.30 1.59
N GLY A 196 -3.01 -10.64 1.58
CA GLY A 196 -3.89 -11.44 0.72
C GLY A 196 -3.59 -11.34 -0.78
N PHE A 197 -2.35 -11.04 -1.18
CA PHE A 197 -1.99 -11.04 -2.60
C PHE A 197 -2.17 -12.44 -3.19
N SER A 198 -2.71 -12.52 -4.41
CA SER A 198 -2.92 -13.80 -5.09
C SER A 198 -1.66 -14.25 -5.86
N ARG A 199 -1.59 -15.55 -6.14
CA ARG A 199 -0.58 -16.12 -7.06
C ARG A 199 -0.60 -15.46 -8.43
N SER A 200 -1.79 -15.09 -8.94
CA SER A 200 -1.92 -14.40 -10.23
C SER A 200 -1.33 -12.99 -10.20
N GLN A 201 -1.61 -12.21 -9.16
CA GLN A 201 -1.02 -10.88 -8.98
C GLN A 201 0.51 -10.96 -8.87
N ALA A 202 1.03 -11.93 -8.12
CA ALA A 202 2.46 -12.15 -8.00
C ALA A 202 3.09 -12.58 -9.35
N ALA A 203 2.43 -13.44 -10.13
CA ALA A 203 2.91 -13.85 -11.45
C ALA A 203 2.95 -12.67 -12.45
N GLU A 204 1.93 -11.82 -12.45
CA GLU A 204 1.90 -10.59 -13.26
C GLU A 204 3.03 -9.63 -12.88
N ALA A 205 3.24 -9.44 -11.57
CA ALA A 205 4.33 -8.62 -11.05
C ALA A 205 5.70 -9.18 -11.41
N ALA A 206 5.88 -10.51 -11.34
CA ALA A 206 7.11 -11.18 -11.73
C ALA A 206 7.40 -10.97 -13.22
N ALA A 207 6.40 -11.20 -14.09
CA ALA A 207 6.53 -10.99 -15.53
C ALA A 207 6.83 -9.53 -15.88
N TYR A 208 6.21 -8.57 -15.20
CA TYR A 208 6.50 -7.15 -15.36
C TYR A 208 7.94 -6.82 -14.93
N SER A 209 8.35 -7.26 -13.74
CA SER A 209 9.68 -7.00 -13.21
C SER A 209 10.79 -7.55 -14.09
N GLN A 210 10.58 -8.73 -14.70
CA GLN A 210 11.50 -9.34 -15.65
C GLN A 210 11.70 -8.42 -16.86
N ARG A 211 10.61 -7.93 -17.48
CA ARG A 211 10.69 -7.02 -18.64
C ARG A 211 11.45 -5.74 -18.32
N CYS A 212 11.23 -5.17 -17.12
CA CYS A 212 11.93 -3.98 -16.67
C CYS A 212 13.44 -4.25 -16.48
N VAL A 213 13.80 -5.40 -15.90
CA VAL A 213 15.21 -5.80 -15.74
C VAL A 213 15.85 -6.04 -17.11
N ASP A 214 15.18 -6.71 -18.04
CA ASP A 214 15.71 -6.97 -19.38
C ASP A 214 16.00 -5.66 -20.12
N ALA A 215 15.06 -4.71 -20.08
CA ALA A 215 15.25 -3.38 -20.64
C ALA A 215 16.41 -2.62 -19.96
N TRP A 216 16.54 -2.74 -18.64
CA TRP A 216 17.62 -2.12 -17.90
C TRP A 216 18.99 -2.71 -18.27
N VAL A 217 19.09 -4.04 -18.37
CA VAL A 217 20.31 -4.76 -18.76
C VAL A 217 20.75 -4.40 -20.18
N LEU A 218 19.81 -4.29 -21.12
CA LEU A 218 20.11 -3.85 -22.48
C LEU A 218 20.74 -2.46 -22.52
N ALA A 219 20.31 -1.56 -21.61
CA ALA A 219 20.80 -0.19 -21.56
C ALA A 219 22.06 0.02 -20.70
N HIS A 220 22.27 -0.78 -19.65
CA HIS A 220 23.29 -0.52 -18.62
C HIS A 220 24.22 -1.70 -18.30
N GLY A 221 24.02 -2.86 -18.94
CA GLY A 221 24.73 -4.10 -18.61
C GLY A 221 24.18 -4.78 -17.34
N SER A 222 24.77 -5.90 -16.94
CA SER A 222 24.35 -6.65 -15.75
C SER A 222 25.08 -6.17 -14.49
N LYS A 223 24.39 -6.17 -13.33
CA LYS A 223 25.02 -5.95 -12.02
C LYS A 223 24.82 -7.18 -11.13
N GLU A 224 25.93 -7.68 -10.57
CA GLU A 224 25.86 -8.63 -9.45
C GLU A 224 25.35 -7.90 -8.20
N ASP A 225 24.32 -8.47 -7.57
CA ASP A 225 23.82 -7.98 -6.29
C ASP A 225 24.36 -8.86 -5.16
N SER A 226 25.00 -8.23 -4.18
CA SER A 226 25.22 -8.85 -2.87
C SER A 226 23.88 -9.12 -2.17
N GLN A 227 23.83 -10.21 -1.39
CA GLN A 227 22.65 -10.74 -0.67
C GLN A 227 21.71 -9.66 -0.11
#